data_AF-L8GU28-F1
#
_entry.id   AF-L8GU28-F1
#
_cell.length_a   1.000
_cell.length_b   1.000
_cell.length_c   1.000
_cell.angle_alpha   90.00
_cell.angle_beta   90.00
_cell.angle_gamma   90.00
#
_symmetry.space_group_name_H-M   'P 1'
#
loop_
_entity.id
_entity.type
_entity.pdbx_description
1 polymer ?
#
loop_
_entity_poly.entity_id
_entity_poly.type
_entity_poly.pdbx_seq_one_letter_code
_entity_poly.pdbx_strand_id
1 'polypeptide(L)'
;LYLFSKNSANVDLVLKKTISGGAMVNDTIMHFTVHSLPFGGVGDSGIGAYHGQASFDVFSHHKSVLNKTTKFDLSVRYPPYSDNKLSFIQMLA
;
A
#
# COMPACT_ATOMS: atom_id res chain seq x y z
N LEU A 1 17.29 -9.20 -6.02
CA LEU A 1 17.81 -10.46 -5.45
C LEU A 1 17.53 -11.62 -6.42
N TYR A 2 18.53 -12.45 -6.72
CA TYR A 2 18.34 -13.64 -7.54
C TYR A 2 18.69 -14.87 -6.71
N LEU A 3 17.76 -15.83 -6.60
CA LEU A 3 17.94 -17.07 -5.84
C LEU A 3 17.69 -18.27 -6.75
N PHE A 4 18.65 -19.18 -6.83
CA PHE A 4 18.48 -20.46 -7.53
C PHE A 4 18.36 -21.58 -6.50
N SER A 5 17.17 -22.18 -6.39
CA SER A 5 16.89 -23.26 -5.44
C SER A 5 15.66 -24.05 -5.88
N LYS A 6 15.70 -25.36 -5.67
CA LYS A 6 14.53 -26.26 -5.75
C LYS A 6 13.89 -26.51 -4.38
N ASN A 7 14.57 -26.18 -3.29
CA ASN A 7 14.06 -26.35 -1.94
C ASN A 7 13.24 -25.13 -1.54
N SER A 8 11.94 -25.32 -1.30
CA SER A 8 11.00 -24.26 -0.92
C SER A 8 11.33 -23.64 0.44
N ALA A 9 11.83 -24.41 1.41
CA ALA A 9 12.22 -23.88 2.72
C ALA A 9 13.37 -22.86 2.59
N ASN A 10 14.32 -23.11 1.68
CA ASN A 10 15.41 -22.17 1.41
C ASN A 10 14.89 -20.90 0.71
N VAL A 11 13.96 -21.06 -0.23
CA VAL A 11 13.30 -19.93 -0.91
C VAL A 11 12.59 -19.05 0.09
N ASP A 12 11.73 -19.64 0.92
CA ASP A 12 10.97 -18.92 1.95
C ASP A 12 11.88 -18.23 2.96
N LEU A 13 12.93 -18.92 3.41
CA LEU A 13 13.88 -18.36 4.38
C LEU A 13 14.54 -17.10 3.81
N VAL A 14 15.06 -17.17 2.59
CA VAL A 14 15.76 -16.05 1.96
C VAL A 14 14.81 -14.89 1.71
N LEU A 15 13.61 -15.15 1.16
CA LEU A 15 12.62 -14.10 0.89
C LEU A 15 12.12 -13.44 2.18
N LYS A 16 11.99 -14.17 3.28
CA LYS A 16 11.54 -13.62 4.58
C LYS A 16 12.62 -12.89 5.35
N LYS A 17 13.90 -13.22 5.13
CA LYS A 17 15.04 -12.69 5.91
C LYS A 17 15.85 -11.62 5.17
N THR A 18 15.43 -11.23 3.97
CA THR A 18 16.11 -10.20 3.18
C THR A 18 15.10 -9.14 2.72
N ILE A 19 15.62 -7.93 2.48
CA ILE A 19 14.86 -6.82 1.91
C ILE A 19 15.51 -6.49 0.56
N SER A 20 14.71 -6.38 -0.51
CA SER A 20 15.19 -6.01 -1.84
C SER A 20 14.08 -5.37 -2.66
N GLY A 21 14.43 -4.55 -3.66
CA GLY A 21 13.44 -3.93 -4.55
C GLY A 21 12.67 -4.94 -5.42
N GLY A 22 13.31 -6.05 -5.78
CA GLY A 22 12.69 -7.17 -6.49
C GLY A 22 13.47 -8.46 -6.26
N ALA A 23 12.77 -9.60 -6.25
CA ALA A 23 13.35 -10.91 -5.98
C ALA A 23 12.81 -11.98 -6.93
N MET A 24 13.71 -12.78 -7.51
CA MET A 24 13.38 -13.82 -8.49
C MET A 24 13.96 -15.15 -8.05
N VAL A 25 13.19 -16.21 -8.27
CA VAL A 25 13.57 -17.59 -7.98
C VAL A 25 13.74 -18.35 -9.28
N ASN A 26 14.93 -18.92 -9.48
CA ASN A 26 15.32 -19.69 -10.67
C ASN A 26 15.30 -18.91 -11.99
N ASP A 27 15.39 -17.59 -11.94
CA ASP A 27 15.49 -16.73 -13.11
C ASP A 27 16.18 -15.40 -12.77
N THR A 28 16.58 -14.66 -13.79
CA THR A 28 17.20 -13.33 -13.69
C THR A 28 16.50 -12.36 -14.61
N ILE A 29 16.45 -11.08 -14.24
CA ILE A 29 15.94 -9.97 -15.07
C ILE A 29 14.42 -10.04 -15.41
N MET A 30 13.80 -11.22 -15.53
CA MET A 30 12.48 -11.45 -16.16
C MET A 30 11.26 -10.77 -15.52
N HIS A 31 11.09 -10.76 -14.19
CA HIS A 31 11.09 -9.44 -13.58
C HIS A 31 10.43 -8.22 -14.24
N PHE A 32 11.33 -7.51 -14.90
CA PHE A 32 11.15 -6.25 -15.57
C PHE A 32 10.17 -6.35 -16.75
N THR A 33 9.95 -7.53 -17.33
CA THR A 33 9.03 -7.69 -18.46
C THR A 33 7.57 -7.81 -18.01
N VAL A 34 7.32 -8.07 -16.73
CA VAL A 34 5.98 -8.27 -16.19
C VAL A 34 5.38 -6.91 -15.81
N HIS A 35 4.51 -6.37 -16.68
CA HIS A 35 3.94 -5.02 -16.56
C HIS A 35 3.10 -4.79 -15.30
N SER A 36 2.58 -5.85 -14.69
CA SER A 36 1.82 -5.78 -13.44
C SER A 36 2.70 -5.74 -12.18
N LEU A 37 3.99 -6.08 -12.30
CA LEU A 37 4.92 -6.00 -11.17
C LEU A 37 5.49 -4.58 -11.08
N PRO A 38 5.36 -3.90 -9.92
CA PRO A 38 6.02 -2.63 -9.71
C PRO A 38 7.53 -2.84 -9.72
N PHE A 39 8.24 -2.01 -10.49
CA PHE A 39 9.70 -1.99 -10.57
C PHE A 39 10.23 -0.79 -9.79
N GLY A 40 11.02 -1.05 -8.76
CA GLY A 40 11.51 -0.03 -7.84
C GLY A 40 12.57 -0.54 -6.88
N GLY A 41 13.17 0.40 -6.14
CA GLY A 41 14.19 0.14 -5.13
C GLY A 41 13.66 0.25 -3.71
N VAL A 42 14.51 -0.08 -2.75
CA VAL A 42 14.29 0.14 -1.32
C VAL A 42 15.62 0.50 -0.63
N GLY A 43 15.59 1.49 0.27
CA GLY A 43 16.80 2.00 0.93
C GLY A 43 17.75 2.66 -0.08
N ASP A 44 19.05 2.33 0.01
CA ASP A 44 20.07 2.91 -0.87
C ASP A 44 19.88 2.55 -2.36
N SER A 45 19.07 1.53 -2.66
CA SER A 45 18.73 1.17 -4.04
C SER A 45 17.62 2.02 -4.67
N GLY A 46 16.97 2.89 -3.89
CA GLY A 46 15.95 3.83 -4.38
C GLY A 46 14.68 3.87 -3.53
N ILE A 47 13.76 4.75 -3.92
CA ILE A 47 12.43 4.91 -3.31
C ILE A 47 11.35 4.97 -4.38
N GLY A 48 10.15 4.49 -4.03
CA GLY A 48 9.04 4.39 -4.98
C GLY A 48 9.22 3.26 -5.99
N ALA A 49 8.19 3.06 -6.82
CA ALA A 49 8.19 2.07 -7.88
C ALA A 49 7.27 2.52 -9.00
N TYR A 50 7.61 2.16 -10.23
CA TYR A 50 6.80 2.43 -11.42
C TYR A 50 6.51 1.11 -12.15
N HIS A 51 6.07 1.19 -13.41
CA HIS A 51 5.66 0.12 -14.31
C HIS A 51 4.14 -0.12 -14.31
N GLY A 52 3.56 -0.25 -15.51
CA GLY A 52 2.11 -0.43 -15.69
C GLY A 52 1.27 0.59 -14.91
N GLN A 53 0.35 0.08 -14.09
CA GLN A 53 -0.51 0.89 -13.22
C GLN A 53 0.29 1.70 -12.18
N ALA A 54 1.40 1.15 -11.65
CA ALA A 54 2.21 1.86 -10.67
C ALA A 54 2.84 3.13 -11.24
N SER A 55 3.17 3.16 -12.54
CA SER A 55 3.58 4.41 -13.21
C SER A 55 2.46 5.45 -13.20
N PHE A 56 1.24 5.05 -13.53
CA PHE A 56 0.10 5.96 -13.52
C PHE A 56 -0.12 6.54 -12.13
N ASP A 57 -0.10 5.69 -11.11
CA ASP A 57 -0.29 6.11 -9.71
C ASP A 57 0.83 7.05 -9.25
N VAL A 58 2.09 6.76 -9.59
CA VAL A 58 3.24 7.62 -9.20
C VAL A 58 3.22 8.99 -9.86
N PHE A 59 2.78 9.09 -11.11
CA PHE A 59 2.71 10.37 -11.82
C PHE A 59 1.33 11.06 -11.72
N SER A 60 0.42 10.51 -10.91
CA SER A 60 -0.91 11.07 -10.69
C SER A 60 -1.05 11.65 -9.28
N HIS A 61 -1.87 12.69 -9.16
CA HIS A 61 -2.37 13.14 -7.86
C HIS A 61 -3.70 12.45 -7.56
N HIS A 62 -3.72 11.56 -6.56
CA HIS A 62 -4.94 10.92 -6.08
C HIS A 62 -5.79 11.89 -5.27
N LYS A 63 -6.64 12.66 -5.97
CA LYS A 63 -7.54 13.64 -5.35
C LYS A 63 -8.69 12.96 -4.60
N SER A 64 -8.71 13.11 -3.28
CA SER A 64 -9.84 12.67 -2.45
C SER A 64 -11.04 13.62 -2.61
N VAL A 65 -12.23 13.06 -2.89
CA VAL A 65 -13.48 13.81 -3.01
C VAL A 65 -14.57 13.13 -2.19
N LEU A 66 -15.20 13.89 -1.28
CA LEU A 66 -16.36 13.44 -0.51
C LEU A 66 -17.59 14.24 -0.95
N ASN A 67 -18.60 13.55 -1.48
CA ASN A 67 -19.90 14.14 -1.81
C ASN A 67 -20.95 13.69 -0.78
N LYS A 68 -21.34 14.59 0.12
CA LYS A 68 -22.33 14.30 1.17
C LYS A 68 -23.73 14.72 0.75
N THR A 69 -24.73 13.96 1.18
CA THR A 69 -26.13 14.36 1.09
C THR A 69 -26.41 15.57 1.98
N THR A 70 -27.34 16.43 1.54
CA THR A 70 -27.87 17.55 2.33
C THR A 70 -29.13 17.17 3.13
N LYS A 71 -29.64 15.94 2.97
CA LYS A 71 -30.93 15.52 3.55
C LYS A 71 -30.88 15.23 5.05
N PHE A 72 -29.75 14.78 5.56
CA PHE A 72 -29.58 14.47 6.98
C PHE A 72 -28.15 14.73 7.41
N ASP A 73 -27.99 15.16 8.65
CA ASP A 73 -26.69 15.41 9.24
C ASP A 73 -26.68 15.02 10.71
N LEU A 74 -25.58 14.45 11.18
CA LEU A 74 -25.47 13.99 12.56
C LEU A 74 -25.25 15.21 13.46
N SER A 75 -26.26 15.57 14.24
CA SER A 75 -26.24 16.73 15.15
C SER A 75 -25.17 16.64 16.24
N VAL A 76 -24.67 15.43 16.53
CA VAL A 76 -23.60 15.17 17.49
C VAL A 76 -22.29 15.89 17.16
N ARG A 77 -22.08 16.24 15.89
CA ARG A 77 -20.88 16.95 15.43
C ARG A 77 -20.85 18.43 15.82
N TYR A 78 -22.01 19.01 16.15
CA TYR A 78 -22.16 20.44 16.39
C TYR A 78 -22.35 20.77 17.89
N PRO A 79 -21.80 21.91 18.37
CA PRO A 79 -22.05 22.42 19.71
C PRO A 79 -23.54 22.75 19.99
N PRO A 80 -23.95 22.89 21.27
CA PRO A 80 -23.15 22.59 22.46
C PRO A 80 -22.97 21.07 22.63
N TYR A 81 -21.79 20.68 23.11
CA TYR A 81 -21.47 19.28 23.42
C TYR A 81 -21.99 18.95 24.82
N SER A 82 -22.88 17.97 24.92
CA SER A 82 -23.36 17.41 26.17
C SER A 82 -22.70 16.06 26.44
N ASP A 83 -22.71 15.62 27.70
CA ASP A 83 -22.14 14.33 28.09
C ASP A 83 -22.74 13.17 27.27
N ASN A 84 -24.03 13.23 26.93
CA ASN A 84 -24.70 12.26 26.08
C ASN A 84 -24.19 12.27 24.63
N LYS A 85 -23.86 13.45 24.06
CA LYS A 85 -23.27 13.55 22.72
C LYS A 85 -21.85 12.98 22.72
N LEU A 86 -21.07 13.27 23.77
CA LEU A 86 -19.70 12.78 23.93
C LEU A 86 -19.67 11.27 24.14
N SER A 87 -20.54 10.72 25.00
CA SER A 87 -20.66 9.28 25.22
C SER A 87 -21.08 8.54 23.95
N PHE A 88 -21.96 9.13 23.14
CA PHE A 88 -22.35 8.57 21.84
C PHE A 88 -21.17 8.53 20.85
N ILE A 89 -20.35 9.58 20.79
CA ILE A 89 -19.14 9.57 19.94
C ILE A 89 -18.15 8.50 20.42
N GLN A 90 -17.90 8.40 21.74
CA GLN A 90 -16.98 7.43 22.32
C GLN A 90 -17.41 5.98 22.10
N MET A 91 -18.72 5.71 22.09
CA MET A 91 -19.27 4.39 21.78
C MET A 91 -19.06 3.99 20.29
N LEU A 92 -18.97 4.98 19.39
CA LEU A 92 -18.82 4.75 17.94
C LEU A 92 -17.35 4.64 17.49
N ALA A 93 -16.41 5.07 18.32
CA ALA A 93 -14.97 4.98 18.08
C ALA A 93 -14.44 3.58 18.45
#